data_AF-S0GMN8-F1
#
_entry.id   AF-S0GMN8-F1
#
_cell.length_a   1.000
_cell.length_b   1.000
_cell.length_c   1.000
_cell.angle_alpha   90.00
_cell.angle_beta   90.00
_cell.angle_gamma   90.00
#
_symmetry.space_group_name_H-M   'P 1'
#
loop_
_entity.id
_entity.type
_entity.pdbx_description
1 polymer ?
#
loop_
_entity_poly.entity_id
_entity_poly.type
_entity_poly.pdbx_seq_one_letter_code
_entity_poly.pdbx_strand_id
1 'polypeptide(L)'
;MRTTSKLITGILALALLSACSNDEMNERGNEEKASITITLKGENLSSKATGSTSDTETDERKIVNYKVYVFSYNSGVLEKEVDGAVNNGIAGSTQVDGLSTAGTKRVVVVANLPARFPAVSNYTDFETATFDLGLQNPANRATTGLVMSGESPELTLTSGSPVPVTVSIRRVVAKIELGSVTITPEAGHTEPFVLTHVSIQKAKSKATIGPNTVLSEIPFYGGFGGTESNIPTPDNYLLDAITTDQPNGTAKSFDNFFYVFPNEETGAETLLTISGTYKGSTTHFPFRINSIVSSTADGTLIKRNTRYILNVTLKKLGSGTTDPDGPGDPAAVEVTVTTEGWEDPLEQDVEW
;
A
#
# COMPACT_ATOMS: atom_id res chain seq x y z
N MET A 1 -67.10 -2.49 59.93
CA MET A 1 -67.42 -1.69 58.73
C MET A 1 -67.49 -2.65 57.56
N ARG A 2 -68.69 -3.01 57.04
CA ARG A 2 -69.36 -2.42 55.86
C ARG A 2 -68.35 -2.27 54.70
N THR A 3 -68.43 -2.95 53.55
CA THR A 3 -69.62 -3.25 52.72
C THR A 3 -69.36 -4.37 51.70
N THR A 4 -70.46 -5.07 51.39
CA THR A 4 -70.77 -5.98 50.29
C THR A 4 -70.61 -5.42 48.87
N SER A 5 -70.25 -6.25 47.88
CA SER A 5 -71.04 -6.59 46.67
C SER A 5 -70.19 -7.45 45.71
N LYS A 6 -70.59 -8.70 45.39
CA LYS A 6 -71.45 -9.11 44.24
C LYS A 6 -70.71 -8.91 42.89
N LEU A 7 -70.65 -9.83 41.93
CA LEU A 7 -71.56 -10.92 41.54
C LEU A 7 -70.90 -11.70 40.35
N ILE A 8 -71.09 -13.03 40.31
CA ILE A 8 -71.60 -13.83 39.16
C ILE A 8 -70.76 -13.85 37.85
N THR A 9 -70.09 -14.96 37.49
CA THR A 9 -70.58 -16.17 36.77
C THR A 9 -70.05 -16.13 35.32
N GLY A 10 -69.45 -17.17 34.73
CA GLY A 10 -69.18 -18.53 35.17
C GLY A 10 -68.74 -19.40 33.98
N ILE A 11 -68.53 -20.69 34.29
CA ILE A 11 -68.72 -21.88 33.41
C ILE A 11 -67.62 -22.07 32.35
N LEU A 12 -67.00 -23.25 32.13
CA LEU A 12 -67.03 -24.57 32.77
C LEU A 12 -65.90 -25.43 32.15
N ALA A 13 -65.18 -26.10 33.04
CA ALA A 13 -64.46 -27.38 32.96
C ALA A 13 -63.97 -28.00 31.63
N LEU A 14 -62.65 -28.23 31.65
CA LEU A 14 -61.91 -29.49 31.48
C LEU A 14 -62.10 -30.43 30.26
N ALA A 15 -60.93 -30.64 29.64
CA ALA A 15 -60.27 -31.93 29.33
C ALA A 15 -60.45 -32.53 27.92
N LEU A 16 -59.33 -32.70 27.19
CA LEU A 16 -58.60 -33.98 27.02
C LEU A 16 -57.51 -33.84 25.93
N LEU A 17 -56.45 -34.63 26.08
CA LEU A 17 -55.23 -34.70 25.25
C LEU A 17 -55.45 -35.38 23.89
N SER A 18 -54.79 -34.90 22.84
CA SER A 18 -54.26 -35.66 21.69
C SER A 18 -53.28 -34.73 20.93
N ALA A 19 -51.97 -34.93 20.95
CA ALA A 19 -51.15 -35.93 20.24
C ALA A 19 -50.91 -35.58 18.75
N CYS A 20 -49.66 -35.20 18.44
CA CYS A 20 -48.98 -35.13 17.13
C CYS A 20 -49.58 -34.17 16.09
N SER A 21 -48.85 -33.19 15.58
CA SER A 21 -47.72 -33.41 14.67
C SER A 21 -46.88 -32.14 14.57
N ASN A 22 -45.58 -32.32 14.40
CA ASN A 22 -44.63 -31.29 13.99
C ASN A 22 -45.12 -30.63 12.70
N ASP A 23 -45.64 -29.41 12.80
CA ASP A 23 -45.50 -28.48 11.69
C ASP A 23 -44.11 -27.85 11.84
N GLU A 24 -43.13 -28.61 11.35
CA GLU A 24 -41.92 -28.01 10.83
C GLU A 24 -42.37 -26.96 9.80
N MET A 25 -42.35 -25.69 10.22
CA MET A 25 -42.10 -24.60 9.29
C MET A 25 -40.73 -24.85 8.67
N ASN A 26 -40.70 -25.69 7.63
CA ASN A 26 -39.70 -25.60 6.59
C ASN A 26 -39.96 -24.28 5.85
N GLU A 27 -39.64 -23.16 6.48
CA GLU A 27 -39.14 -22.00 5.76
C GLU A 27 -37.73 -22.38 5.26
N ARG A 28 -37.68 -23.31 4.30
CA ARG A 28 -36.64 -23.27 3.28
C ARG A 28 -37.02 -22.15 2.33
N GLY A 29 -36.89 -20.90 2.82
CA GLY A 29 -36.70 -19.78 1.94
C GLY A 29 -35.45 -20.10 1.15
N ASN A 30 -35.61 -20.53 -0.09
CA ASN A 30 -34.52 -20.61 -1.03
C ASN A 30 -34.12 -19.15 -1.30
N GLU A 31 -33.36 -18.55 -0.37
CA GLU A 31 -32.83 -17.19 -0.54
C GLU A 31 -32.12 -17.20 -1.89
N GLU A 32 -32.69 -16.49 -2.86
CA GLU A 32 -32.08 -16.40 -4.17
C GLU A 32 -30.68 -15.85 -3.99
N LYS A 33 -29.68 -16.65 -4.35
CA LYS A 33 -28.28 -16.28 -4.26
C LYS A 33 -27.88 -15.51 -5.51
N ALA A 34 -27.00 -14.54 -5.32
CA ALA A 34 -26.38 -13.79 -6.39
C ALA A 34 -24.97 -14.30 -6.67
N SER A 35 -24.45 -13.88 -7.81
CA SER A 35 -23.06 -14.08 -8.20
C SER A 35 -22.49 -12.81 -8.82
N ILE A 36 -21.17 -12.69 -8.77
CA ILE A 36 -20.43 -11.59 -9.39
C ILE A 36 -19.27 -12.15 -10.21
N THR A 37 -18.88 -11.41 -11.25
CA THR A 37 -17.66 -11.68 -12.02
C THR A 37 -16.71 -10.50 -11.85
N ILE A 38 -15.58 -10.73 -11.21
CA ILE A 38 -14.56 -9.73 -10.91
C ILE A 38 -13.57 -9.64 -12.06
N THR A 39 -13.28 -8.41 -12.47
CA THR A 39 -12.16 -8.04 -13.36
C THR A 39 -11.26 -7.04 -12.66
N LEU A 40 -9.96 -7.12 -12.90
CA LEU A 40 -8.97 -6.22 -12.29
C LEU A 40 -8.51 -5.21 -13.32
N LYS A 41 -8.36 -3.96 -12.89
CA LYS A 41 -7.88 -2.88 -13.75
C LYS A 41 -6.77 -2.10 -13.05
N GLY A 42 -5.73 -1.75 -13.79
CA GLY A 42 -4.73 -0.79 -13.33
C GLY A 42 -5.28 0.63 -13.30
N GLU A 43 -4.62 1.52 -12.58
CA GLU A 43 -4.91 2.95 -12.66
C GLU A 43 -4.36 3.53 -13.98
N ASN A 44 -5.15 4.38 -14.64
CA ASN A 44 -4.69 5.07 -15.85
C ASN A 44 -3.60 6.10 -15.50
N LEU A 45 -2.58 6.22 -16.37
CA LEU A 45 -1.57 7.26 -16.29
C LEU A 45 -2.15 8.68 -16.26
N SER A 46 -1.52 9.56 -15.47
CA SER A 46 -1.49 10.98 -15.82
C SER A 46 -0.49 11.17 -16.97
N SER A 47 -0.79 12.05 -17.92
CA SER A 47 -0.13 12.19 -19.24
C SER A 47 1.34 12.66 -19.24
N LYS A 48 2.09 12.44 -18.15
CA LYS A 48 3.46 12.91 -17.95
C LYS A 48 4.51 11.83 -17.70
N ALA A 49 4.15 10.55 -17.61
CA ALA A 49 5.12 9.49 -17.36
C ALA A 49 6.11 9.34 -18.54
N THR A 50 7.41 9.46 -18.26
CA THR A 50 8.47 9.19 -19.22
C THR A 50 8.93 7.75 -19.04
N GLY A 51 8.41 6.85 -19.90
CA GLY A 51 8.64 5.41 -19.75
C GLY A 51 10.14 5.03 -19.70
N SER A 52 10.55 4.41 -18.60
CA SER A 52 11.85 3.76 -18.45
C SER A 52 11.65 2.25 -18.55
N THR A 53 12.33 1.58 -19.48
CA THR A 53 12.10 0.16 -19.79
C THR A 53 13.16 -0.72 -19.12
N SER A 54 13.15 -0.78 -17.79
CA SER A 54 14.03 -1.71 -17.05
C SER A 54 13.30 -3.02 -16.73
N ASP A 55 14.04 -4.13 -16.68
CA ASP A 55 13.52 -5.48 -16.37
C ASP A 55 12.78 -5.52 -15.01
N THR A 56 13.12 -4.63 -14.09
CA THR A 56 12.44 -4.46 -12.79
C THR A 56 11.02 -3.93 -12.94
N GLU A 57 10.74 -3.07 -13.93
CA GLU A 57 9.38 -2.56 -14.16
C GLU A 57 8.43 -3.64 -14.68
N THR A 58 8.94 -4.67 -15.39
CA THR A 58 8.12 -5.82 -15.79
C THR A 58 7.70 -6.65 -14.57
N ASP A 59 8.61 -6.90 -13.63
CA ASP A 59 8.30 -7.63 -12.41
C ASP A 59 7.40 -6.85 -11.45
N GLU A 60 7.54 -5.52 -11.40
CA GLU A 60 6.70 -4.62 -10.59
C GLU A 60 5.20 -4.71 -10.96
N ARG A 61 4.86 -5.16 -12.18
CA ARG A 61 3.49 -5.25 -12.71
C ARG A 61 2.84 -6.63 -12.54
N LYS A 62 3.63 -7.66 -12.25
CA LYS A 62 3.13 -9.03 -12.19
C LYS A 62 2.14 -9.21 -11.05
N ILE A 63 1.03 -9.86 -11.36
CA ILE A 63 0.12 -10.44 -10.38
C ILE A 63 0.47 -11.92 -10.29
N VAL A 64 1.06 -12.34 -9.18
CA VAL A 64 1.45 -13.73 -8.92
C VAL A 64 0.32 -14.51 -8.27
N ASN A 65 -0.46 -13.84 -7.42
CA ASN A 65 -1.69 -14.33 -6.84
C ASN A 65 -2.62 -13.14 -6.57
N TYR A 66 -3.91 -13.37 -6.41
CA TYR A 66 -4.77 -12.39 -5.77
C TYR A 66 -5.90 -13.08 -5.01
N LYS A 67 -6.47 -12.37 -4.03
CA LYS A 67 -7.66 -12.78 -3.29
C LYS A 67 -8.76 -11.75 -3.45
N VAL A 68 -9.99 -12.26 -3.51
CA VAL A 68 -11.21 -11.47 -3.53
C VAL A 68 -11.92 -11.67 -2.20
N TYR A 69 -12.25 -10.56 -1.53
CA TYR A 69 -13.06 -10.51 -0.32
C TYR A 69 -14.36 -9.78 -0.63
N VAL A 70 -15.49 -10.41 -0.32
CA VAL A 70 -16.82 -9.80 -0.45
C VAL A 70 -17.40 -9.59 0.94
N PHE A 71 -17.62 -8.34 1.31
CA PHE A 71 -18.19 -7.97 2.60
C PHE A 71 -19.61 -7.41 2.41
N SER A 72 -20.46 -7.65 3.40
CA SER A 72 -21.67 -6.84 3.59
C SER A 72 -21.25 -5.39 3.86
N TYR A 73 -21.77 -4.44 3.08
CA TYR A 73 -21.30 -3.04 3.11
C TYR A 73 -21.54 -2.37 4.47
N ASN A 74 -22.70 -2.63 5.07
CA ASN A 74 -23.13 -1.98 6.32
C ASN A 74 -22.65 -2.71 7.58
N SER A 75 -22.70 -4.04 7.61
CA SER A 75 -22.27 -4.80 8.79
C SER A 75 -20.77 -5.10 8.79
N GLY A 76 -20.10 -4.96 7.64
CA GLY A 76 -18.68 -5.30 7.46
C GLY A 76 -18.39 -6.80 7.51
N VAL A 77 -19.39 -7.67 7.72
CA VAL A 77 -19.18 -9.12 7.81
C VAL A 77 -18.68 -9.68 6.48
N LEU A 78 -17.64 -10.51 6.52
CA LEU A 78 -17.15 -11.23 5.36
C LEU A 78 -18.18 -12.29 4.92
N GLU A 79 -18.67 -12.19 3.69
CA GLU A 79 -19.56 -13.18 3.08
C GLU A 79 -18.76 -14.25 2.33
N LYS A 80 -17.75 -13.82 1.56
CA LYS A 80 -16.87 -14.74 0.83
C LYS A 80 -15.44 -14.26 0.70
N GLU A 81 -14.54 -15.24 0.76
CA GLU A 81 -13.16 -15.16 0.32
C GLU A 81 -12.96 -16.18 -0.81
N VAL A 82 -12.34 -15.75 -1.91
CA VAL A 82 -12.03 -16.58 -3.08
C VAL A 82 -10.62 -16.26 -3.59
N ASP A 83 -9.85 -17.30 -3.94
CA ASP A 83 -8.58 -17.15 -4.62
C ASP A 83 -8.82 -16.86 -6.11
N GLY A 84 -8.14 -15.84 -6.63
CA GLY A 84 -8.24 -15.42 -8.01
C GLY A 84 -7.48 -16.30 -8.99
N ALA A 85 -7.94 -16.36 -10.23
CA ALA A 85 -7.24 -17.04 -11.30
C ALA A 85 -6.07 -16.18 -11.82
N VAL A 86 -4.87 -16.74 -11.89
CA VAL A 86 -3.67 -16.07 -12.40
C VAL A 86 -2.93 -17.00 -13.34
N ASN A 87 -2.55 -16.50 -14.52
CA ASN A 87 -1.77 -17.22 -15.52
C ASN A 87 -0.57 -16.37 -15.96
N ASN A 88 0.64 -16.91 -15.83
CA ASN A 88 1.88 -16.25 -16.26
C ASN A 88 2.07 -14.78 -15.80
N GLY A 89 1.62 -14.44 -14.60
CA GLY A 89 1.74 -13.08 -14.05
C GLY A 89 0.60 -12.14 -14.43
N ILE A 90 -0.41 -12.64 -15.14
CA ILE A 90 -1.57 -11.92 -15.64
C ILE A 90 -2.80 -12.41 -14.86
N ALA A 91 -3.62 -11.47 -14.36
CA ALA A 91 -4.86 -11.83 -13.69
C ALA A 91 -5.91 -12.28 -14.71
N GLY A 92 -6.66 -13.34 -14.37
CA GLY A 92 -7.89 -13.74 -15.05
C GLY A 92 -9.12 -13.06 -14.46
N SER A 93 -10.30 -13.33 -15.01
CA SER A 93 -11.57 -13.03 -14.35
C SER A 93 -11.84 -14.01 -13.20
N THR A 94 -12.57 -13.58 -12.16
CA THR A 94 -12.94 -14.45 -11.03
C THR A 94 -14.43 -14.41 -10.77
N GLN A 95 -15.08 -15.57 -10.80
CA GLN A 95 -16.49 -15.71 -10.44
C GLN A 95 -16.62 -15.98 -8.93
N VAL A 96 -17.53 -15.26 -8.27
CA VAL A 96 -17.88 -15.49 -6.86
C VAL A 96 -19.37 -15.75 -6.78
N ASP A 97 -19.74 -16.97 -6.41
CA ASP A 97 -21.13 -17.43 -6.33
C ASP A 97 -21.62 -17.53 -4.87
N GLY A 98 -22.94 -17.67 -4.70
CA GLY A 98 -23.56 -17.95 -3.41
C GLY A 98 -23.67 -16.73 -2.49
N LEU A 99 -23.58 -15.52 -3.04
CA LEU A 99 -23.68 -14.27 -2.30
C LEU A 99 -25.12 -13.98 -1.89
N SER A 100 -25.31 -13.33 -0.75
CA SER A 100 -26.64 -12.90 -0.33
C SER A 100 -27.12 -11.72 -1.18
N THR A 101 -28.40 -11.74 -1.58
CA THR A 101 -29.08 -10.59 -2.20
C THR A 101 -29.52 -9.55 -1.17
N ALA A 102 -29.45 -9.85 0.13
CA ALA A 102 -29.86 -8.95 1.18
C ALA A 102 -28.79 -7.88 1.46
N GLY A 103 -29.17 -6.60 1.34
CA GLY A 103 -28.28 -5.47 1.60
C GLY A 103 -27.19 -5.30 0.56
N THR A 104 -26.48 -4.18 0.65
CA THR A 104 -25.40 -3.82 -0.27
C THR A 104 -24.08 -4.48 0.10
N LYS A 105 -23.19 -4.64 -0.87
CA LYS A 105 -21.87 -5.28 -0.74
C LYS A 105 -20.75 -4.33 -1.11
N ARG A 106 -19.54 -4.66 -0.66
CA ARG A 106 -18.27 -4.15 -1.19
C ARG A 106 -17.36 -5.32 -1.54
N VAL A 107 -16.61 -5.16 -2.62
CA VAL A 107 -15.58 -6.12 -3.03
C VAL A 107 -14.22 -5.48 -2.78
N VAL A 108 -13.35 -6.19 -2.08
CA VAL A 108 -11.94 -5.83 -1.94
C VAL A 108 -11.09 -6.88 -2.63
N VAL A 109 -10.12 -6.43 -3.41
CA VAL A 109 -9.14 -7.30 -4.06
C VAL A 109 -7.77 -6.96 -3.51
N VAL A 110 -7.01 -8.00 -3.15
CA VAL A 110 -5.59 -7.86 -2.87
C VAL A 110 -4.80 -8.76 -3.80
N ALA A 111 -3.93 -8.17 -4.62
CA ALA A 111 -2.95 -8.91 -5.40
C ALA A 111 -1.62 -9.00 -4.66
N ASN A 112 -0.90 -10.10 -4.91
CA ASN A 112 0.40 -10.41 -4.33
C ASN A 112 0.38 -10.45 -2.81
N LEU A 113 -0.68 -11.03 -2.24
CA LEU A 113 -0.89 -11.04 -0.80
C LEU A 113 0.26 -11.77 -0.09
N PRO A 114 0.87 -11.19 0.96
CA PRO A 114 1.94 -11.86 1.68
C PRO A 114 1.44 -13.09 2.44
N ALA A 115 2.23 -14.17 2.44
CA ALA A 115 1.83 -15.47 3.02
C ALA A 115 1.49 -15.45 4.53
N ARG A 116 1.86 -14.40 5.26
CA ARG A 116 1.60 -14.23 6.70
C ARG A 116 0.53 -13.17 7.00
N PHE A 117 -0.25 -12.77 6.00
CA PHE A 117 -1.37 -11.86 6.23
C PHE A 117 -2.42 -12.51 7.14
N PRO A 118 -2.96 -11.79 8.15
CA PRO A 118 -3.92 -12.37 9.08
C PRO A 118 -5.21 -12.80 8.38
N ALA A 119 -5.90 -13.78 8.98
CA ALA A 119 -7.24 -14.13 8.57
C ALA A 119 -8.20 -12.95 8.80
N VAL A 120 -9.12 -12.76 7.87
CA VAL A 120 -10.05 -11.63 7.85
C VAL A 120 -11.45 -12.15 8.10
N SER A 121 -12.16 -11.59 9.09
CA SER A 121 -13.55 -11.98 9.39
C SER A 121 -14.56 -10.88 9.10
N ASN A 122 -14.09 -9.64 9.12
CA ASN A 122 -14.89 -8.45 8.84
C ASN A 122 -14.00 -7.35 8.23
N TYR A 123 -14.64 -6.33 7.69
CA TYR A 123 -14.00 -5.23 6.97
C TYR A 123 -13.10 -4.38 7.87
N THR A 124 -13.45 -4.19 9.14
CA THR A 124 -12.60 -3.48 10.10
C THR A 124 -11.30 -4.24 10.39
N ASP A 125 -11.37 -5.57 10.57
CA ASP A 125 -10.17 -6.41 10.71
C ASP A 125 -9.27 -6.26 9.49
N PHE A 126 -9.87 -6.26 8.29
CA PHE A 126 -9.15 -6.06 7.04
C PHE A 126 -8.45 -4.69 6.97
N GLU A 127 -9.16 -3.61 7.30
CA GLU A 127 -8.62 -2.24 7.24
C GLU A 127 -7.50 -2.00 8.24
N THR A 128 -7.49 -2.73 9.35
CA THR A 128 -6.50 -2.59 10.43
C THR A 128 -5.34 -3.60 10.34
N ALA A 129 -5.45 -4.60 9.47
CA ALA A 129 -4.40 -5.58 9.26
C ALA A 129 -3.15 -4.93 8.65
N THR A 130 -2.03 -5.02 9.36
CA THR A 130 -0.74 -4.44 8.95
C THR A 130 0.25 -5.48 8.47
N PHE A 131 1.22 -5.04 7.68
CA PHE A 131 2.34 -5.85 7.20
C PHE A 131 3.62 -5.02 7.10
N ASP A 132 4.77 -5.69 7.13
CA ASP A 132 6.08 -5.06 7.20
C ASP A 132 6.60 -4.64 5.80
N LEU A 133 7.31 -3.51 5.75
CA LEU A 133 7.92 -2.98 4.52
C LEU A 133 8.91 -3.95 3.88
N GLY A 134 9.58 -4.79 4.68
CA GLY A 134 10.51 -5.81 4.17
C GLY A 134 9.84 -6.80 3.20
N LEU A 135 8.53 -7.03 3.33
CA LEU A 135 7.79 -7.89 2.41
C LEU A 135 7.61 -7.26 1.01
N GLN A 136 7.85 -5.95 0.88
CA GLN A 136 7.83 -5.24 -0.41
C GLN A 136 9.22 -5.17 -1.06
N ASN A 137 10.25 -5.68 -0.38
CA ASN A 137 11.60 -5.81 -0.91
C ASN A 137 12.05 -7.28 -0.92
N PRO A 138 11.30 -8.17 -1.59
CA PRO A 138 11.60 -9.60 -1.61
C PRO A 138 12.84 -9.86 -2.46
N ALA A 139 13.57 -10.92 -2.12
CA ALA A 139 14.76 -11.36 -2.86
C ALA A 139 14.46 -11.70 -4.34
N ASN A 140 13.23 -12.14 -4.66
CA ASN A 140 12.80 -12.44 -6.02
C ASN A 140 11.37 -11.93 -6.29
N ARG A 141 11.30 -10.74 -6.90
CA ARG A 141 10.03 -10.05 -7.22
C ARG A 141 9.20 -10.78 -8.26
N ALA A 142 9.80 -11.51 -9.19
CA ALA A 142 9.06 -12.29 -10.18
C ALA A 142 8.16 -13.37 -9.55
N THR A 143 8.46 -13.80 -8.32
CA THR A 143 7.73 -14.86 -7.60
C THR A 143 6.82 -14.37 -6.47
N THR A 144 6.92 -13.09 -6.09
CA THR A 144 6.13 -12.53 -5.00
C THR A 144 5.29 -11.34 -5.44
N GLY A 145 5.77 -10.57 -6.43
CA GLY A 145 5.20 -9.30 -6.85
C GLY A 145 5.26 -8.21 -5.76
N LEU A 146 4.66 -7.06 -6.08
CA LEU A 146 4.38 -5.99 -5.12
C LEU A 146 2.91 -6.04 -4.71
N VAL A 147 2.62 -5.80 -3.43
CA VAL A 147 1.24 -5.83 -2.96
C VAL A 147 0.45 -4.72 -3.64
N MET A 148 -0.71 -5.08 -4.18
CA MET A 148 -1.66 -4.14 -4.75
C MET A 148 -3.03 -4.38 -4.14
N SER A 149 -3.81 -3.31 -4.00
CA SER A 149 -5.16 -3.42 -3.47
C SER A 149 -6.11 -2.43 -4.11
N GLY A 150 -7.39 -2.77 -4.08
CA GLY A 150 -8.49 -1.95 -4.59
C GLY A 150 -9.82 -2.38 -4.00
N GLU A 151 -10.79 -1.48 -4.05
CA GLU A 151 -12.16 -1.70 -3.58
C GLU A 151 -13.16 -1.27 -4.66
N SER A 152 -14.27 -1.99 -4.78
CA SER A 152 -15.39 -1.59 -5.62
C SER A 152 -16.19 -0.46 -4.97
N PRO A 153 -16.97 0.32 -5.74
CA PRO A 153 -18.10 1.05 -5.19
C PRO A 153 -19.09 0.11 -4.48
N GLU A 154 -20.01 0.68 -3.72
CA GLU A 154 -21.14 -0.05 -3.13
C GLU A 154 -21.96 -0.76 -4.21
N LEU A 155 -22.27 -2.05 -3.99
CA LEU A 155 -22.95 -2.92 -4.95
C LEU A 155 -24.30 -3.40 -4.39
N THR A 156 -25.34 -3.34 -5.21
CA THR A 156 -26.60 -4.04 -4.97
C THR A 156 -26.65 -5.28 -5.84
N LEU A 157 -26.87 -6.44 -5.23
CA LEU A 157 -26.91 -7.71 -5.95
C LEU A 157 -28.34 -8.17 -6.19
N THR A 158 -28.59 -8.70 -7.38
CA THR A 158 -29.83 -9.38 -7.74
C THR A 158 -29.52 -10.83 -8.08
N SER A 159 -30.51 -11.71 -7.91
CA SER A 159 -30.43 -13.08 -8.37
C SER A 159 -30.39 -13.16 -9.90
N GLY A 160 -29.85 -14.25 -10.44
CA GLY A 160 -29.77 -14.48 -11.89
C GLY A 160 -28.33 -14.49 -12.41
N SER A 161 -28.08 -13.75 -13.49
CA SER A 161 -26.75 -13.72 -14.13
C SER A 161 -25.70 -13.03 -13.25
N PRO A 162 -24.43 -13.47 -13.29
CA PRO A 162 -23.36 -12.82 -12.55
C PRO A 162 -23.25 -11.33 -12.88
N VAL A 163 -23.20 -10.49 -11.85
CA VAL A 163 -23.00 -9.04 -12.00
C VAL A 163 -21.52 -8.77 -12.29
N PRO A 164 -21.16 -8.11 -13.41
CA PRO A 164 -19.77 -7.74 -13.68
C PRO A 164 -19.33 -6.63 -12.73
N VAL A 165 -18.15 -6.80 -12.11
CA VAL A 165 -17.54 -5.83 -11.21
C VAL A 165 -16.08 -5.64 -11.64
N THR A 166 -15.70 -4.40 -11.91
CA THR A 166 -14.31 -4.04 -12.15
C THR A 166 -13.73 -3.37 -10.92
N VAL A 167 -12.60 -3.88 -10.43
CA VAL A 167 -11.88 -3.32 -9.29
C VAL A 167 -10.57 -2.72 -9.77
N SER A 168 -10.42 -1.42 -9.57
CA SER A 168 -9.15 -0.72 -9.83
C SER A 168 -8.20 -1.00 -8.68
N ILE A 169 -7.06 -1.64 -8.95
CA ILE A 169 -6.04 -1.93 -7.93
C ILE A 169 -4.83 -1.02 -8.13
N ARG A 170 -4.13 -0.73 -7.04
CA ARG A 170 -2.93 0.14 -7.01
C ARG A 170 -1.88 -0.48 -6.11
N ARG A 171 -0.59 -0.27 -6.38
CA ARG A 171 0.46 -0.65 -5.41
C ARG A 171 0.24 0.06 -4.08
N VAL A 172 0.53 -0.64 -2.98
CA VAL A 172 0.47 -0.07 -1.62
C VAL A 172 1.72 0.74 -1.27
N VAL A 173 2.78 0.61 -2.07
CA VAL A 173 4.06 1.31 -1.92
C VAL A 173 4.23 2.45 -2.92
N ALA A 174 5.22 3.30 -2.68
CA ALA A 174 5.80 4.26 -3.62
C ALA A 174 7.20 3.81 -4.05
N LYS A 175 7.68 4.31 -5.21
CA LYS A 175 9.03 4.08 -5.71
C LYS A 175 9.82 5.37 -5.64
N ILE A 176 10.97 5.33 -4.96
CA ILE A 176 11.92 6.45 -4.89
C ILE A 176 13.12 6.08 -5.74
N GLU A 177 13.50 6.93 -6.68
CA GLU A 177 14.63 6.70 -7.58
C GLU A 177 15.63 7.85 -7.47
N LEU A 178 16.91 7.49 -7.42
CA LEU A 178 17.98 8.46 -7.58
C LEU A 178 18.21 8.64 -9.09
N GLY A 179 17.66 9.70 -9.68
CA GLY A 179 17.82 9.97 -11.10
C GLY A 179 19.26 10.36 -11.45
N SER A 180 19.79 11.39 -10.78
CA SER A 180 21.18 11.82 -10.96
C SER A 180 21.77 12.49 -9.74
N VAL A 181 23.10 12.50 -9.66
CA VAL A 181 23.87 13.30 -8.69
C VAL A 181 24.89 14.16 -9.42
N THR A 182 25.06 15.39 -8.95
CA THR A 182 26.16 16.30 -9.34
C THR A 182 26.82 16.85 -8.07
N ILE A 183 28.15 16.89 -8.04
CA ILE A 183 28.94 17.55 -6.99
C ILE A 183 29.52 18.84 -7.57
N THR A 184 29.02 19.98 -7.10
CA THR A 184 29.44 21.32 -7.56
C THR A 184 29.73 22.20 -6.34
N PRO A 185 30.92 22.07 -5.73
CA PRO A 185 31.23 22.75 -4.49
C PRO A 185 31.23 24.27 -4.65
N GLU A 186 30.60 24.99 -3.72
CA GLU A 186 30.67 26.45 -3.67
C GLU A 186 32.08 26.93 -3.31
N ALA A 187 32.37 28.20 -3.63
CA ALA A 187 33.65 28.81 -3.29
C ALA A 187 33.95 28.67 -1.78
N GLY A 188 35.15 28.18 -1.44
CA GLY A 188 35.55 27.88 -0.07
C GLY A 188 35.38 26.41 0.36
N HIS A 189 34.74 25.57 -0.46
CA HIS A 189 34.60 24.12 -0.22
C HIS A 189 35.52 23.33 -1.17
N THR A 190 36.84 23.45 -1.00
CA THR A 190 37.85 22.87 -1.91
C THR A 190 38.28 21.44 -1.57
N GLU A 191 37.85 20.93 -0.43
CA GLU A 191 38.24 19.62 0.07
C GLU A 191 37.47 18.50 -0.64
N PRO A 192 38.10 17.36 -0.92
CA PRO A 192 37.43 16.29 -1.66
C PRO A 192 36.30 15.68 -0.83
N PHE A 193 35.15 15.55 -1.47
CA PHE A 193 34.06 14.69 -1.01
C PHE A 193 34.01 13.45 -1.88
N VAL A 194 33.89 12.29 -1.24
CA VAL A 194 33.73 11.01 -1.91
C VAL A 194 32.33 10.50 -1.63
N LEU A 195 31.46 10.53 -2.63
CA LEU A 195 30.14 9.90 -2.59
C LEU A 195 30.30 8.39 -2.41
N THR A 196 29.63 7.81 -1.41
CA THR A 196 29.74 6.39 -1.09
C THR A 196 28.41 5.66 -1.04
N HIS A 197 27.31 6.32 -0.65
CA HIS A 197 26.01 5.67 -0.51
C HIS A 197 24.84 6.60 -0.82
N VAL A 198 23.72 5.97 -1.16
CA VAL A 198 22.38 6.56 -1.11
C VAL A 198 21.51 5.71 -0.20
N SER A 199 20.67 6.35 0.61
CA SER A 199 19.76 5.65 1.50
C SER A 199 18.43 6.37 1.65
N ILE A 200 17.40 5.62 2.01
CA ILE A 200 16.17 6.17 2.55
C ILE A 200 16.26 6.21 4.07
N GLN A 201 15.75 7.28 4.68
CA GLN A 201 15.56 7.40 6.13
C GLN A 201 14.10 7.74 6.44
N LYS A 202 13.65 7.46 7.65
CA LYS A 202 12.26 7.73 8.08
C LYS A 202 11.21 7.07 7.17
N ALA A 203 11.50 5.88 6.67
CA ALA A 203 10.51 5.07 5.96
C ALA A 203 9.56 4.44 6.99
N LYS A 204 8.25 4.48 6.73
CA LYS A 204 7.26 3.80 7.57
C LYS A 204 7.52 2.29 7.54
N SER A 205 7.66 1.66 8.71
CA SER A 205 7.99 0.23 8.79
C SER A 205 6.82 -0.70 8.49
N LYS A 206 5.59 -0.22 8.72
CA LYS A 206 4.35 -0.97 8.52
C LYS A 206 3.28 -0.11 7.87
N ALA A 207 2.44 -0.77 7.10
CA ALA A 207 1.24 -0.19 6.51
C ALA A 207 0.09 -1.20 6.52
N THR A 208 -1.14 -0.71 6.36
CA THR A 208 -2.30 -1.58 6.07
C THR A 208 -2.39 -1.85 4.56
N ILE A 209 -2.88 -3.04 4.21
CA ILE A 209 -3.03 -3.45 2.80
C ILE A 209 -4.20 -2.75 2.12
N GLY A 210 -5.18 -2.26 2.88
CA GLY A 210 -6.43 -1.75 2.35
C GLY A 210 -6.31 -0.55 1.40
N PRO A 211 -7.44 -0.14 0.79
CA PRO A 211 -7.47 1.01 -0.12
C PRO A 211 -7.04 2.30 0.58
N ASN A 212 -7.41 2.44 1.86
CA ASN A 212 -6.88 3.46 2.76
C ASN A 212 -5.65 2.92 3.49
N THR A 213 -4.47 3.39 3.10
CA THR A 213 -3.21 2.97 3.72
C THR A 213 -3.03 3.70 5.06
N VAL A 214 -3.20 2.98 6.17
CA VAL A 214 -2.90 3.46 7.52
C VAL A 214 -1.47 3.05 7.86
N LEU A 215 -0.72 3.99 8.42
CA LEU A 215 0.73 3.89 8.57
C LEU A 215 1.10 3.77 10.05
N SER A 216 2.16 3.01 10.34
CA SER A 216 2.73 2.97 11.69
C SER A 216 3.42 4.29 12.04
N GLU A 217 3.13 4.87 13.20
CA GLU A 217 3.82 6.08 13.67
C GLU A 217 5.31 5.81 13.95
N ILE A 218 5.63 4.62 14.50
CA ILE A 218 6.97 4.12 14.81
C ILE A 218 6.98 2.57 14.90
N PRO A 219 8.13 1.90 14.66
CA PRO A 219 9.43 2.47 14.34
C PRO A 219 9.50 2.95 12.88
N PHE A 220 10.36 3.93 12.62
CA PHE A 220 10.83 4.18 11.28
C PHE A 220 11.98 3.25 10.92
N TYR A 221 12.11 2.98 9.63
CA TYR A 221 13.25 2.31 9.05
C TYR A 221 14.12 3.26 8.24
N GLY A 222 15.42 2.97 8.26
CA GLY A 222 16.44 3.76 7.60
C GLY A 222 17.61 2.91 7.13
N GLY A 223 18.23 3.31 6.02
CA GLY A 223 19.43 2.65 5.51
C GLY A 223 20.64 2.81 6.44
N PHE A 224 20.61 3.83 7.30
CA PHE A 224 21.56 4.02 8.40
C PHE A 224 20.77 4.08 9.71
N GLY A 225 21.41 3.72 10.82
CA GLY A 225 20.83 4.00 12.13
C GLY A 225 20.90 5.50 12.39
N GLY A 226 19.79 6.09 12.81
CA GLY A 226 19.70 7.50 13.20
C GLY A 226 18.94 7.67 14.50
N THR A 227 18.58 8.91 14.82
CA THR A 227 17.85 9.23 16.07
C THR A 227 16.43 8.64 16.10
N GLU A 228 15.79 8.48 14.93
CA GLU A 228 14.40 8.04 14.79
C GLU A 228 14.26 6.74 13.98
N SER A 229 15.24 6.42 13.14
CA SER A 229 15.25 5.28 12.22
C SER A 229 16.08 4.12 12.74
N ASN A 230 15.50 2.92 12.66
CA ASN A 230 16.21 1.66 12.88
C ASN A 230 16.61 1.04 11.53
N ILE A 231 17.74 0.33 11.51
CA ILE A 231 18.15 -0.42 10.31
C ILE A 231 17.21 -1.62 10.12
N PRO A 232 16.64 -1.84 8.92
CA PRO A 232 15.88 -3.04 8.61
C PRO A 232 16.69 -4.32 8.85
N THR A 233 16.05 -5.35 9.40
CA THR A 233 16.65 -6.67 9.59
C THR A 233 15.75 -7.76 9.00
N PRO A 234 16.32 -8.86 8.47
CA PRO A 234 17.75 -9.17 8.39
C PRO A 234 18.52 -8.40 7.30
N ASP A 235 17.83 -7.90 6.28
CA ASP A 235 18.44 -7.26 5.11
C ASP A 235 18.17 -5.76 5.08
N ASN A 236 19.22 -4.96 4.83
CA ASN A 236 19.12 -3.52 4.73
C ASN A 236 18.77 -3.07 3.31
N TYR A 237 17.50 -3.21 2.93
CA TYR A 237 16.98 -2.84 1.60
C TYR A 237 16.76 -1.32 1.41
N LEU A 238 17.20 -0.48 2.34
CA LEU A 238 17.09 0.99 2.28
C LEU A 238 18.45 1.68 2.13
N LEU A 239 19.51 0.92 1.85
CA LEU A 239 20.88 1.42 1.68
C LEU A 239 21.52 0.77 0.46
N ASP A 240 21.94 1.60 -0.49
CA ASP A 240 22.76 1.16 -1.61
C ASP A 240 24.14 1.81 -1.56
N ALA A 241 25.16 1.01 -1.87
CA ALA A 241 26.50 1.51 -2.11
C ALA A 241 26.59 2.15 -3.49
N ILE A 242 27.34 3.25 -3.57
CA ILE A 242 27.68 3.94 -4.80
C ILE A 242 29.15 3.67 -5.13
N THR A 243 29.37 3.01 -6.27
CA THR A 243 30.70 2.60 -6.75
C THR A 243 31.09 3.27 -8.07
N THR A 244 30.31 4.26 -8.51
CA THR A 244 30.59 5.01 -9.73
C THR A 244 31.74 6.01 -9.55
N ASP A 245 32.32 6.43 -10.66
CA ASP A 245 33.24 7.57 -10.70
C ASP A 245 32.57 8.81 -10.12
N GLN A 246 33.28 9.61 -9.33
CA GLN A 246 32.71 10.77 -8.64
C GLN A 246 32.03 11.77 -9.61
N PRO A 247 30.77 12.22 -9.35
CA PRO A 247 30.02 13.11 -10.24
C PRO A 247 30.44 14.59 -10.13
N ASN A 248 31.74 14.87 -10.22
CA ASN A 248 32.28 16.21 -10.03
C ASN A 248 32.00 17.12 -11.24
N GLY A 249 31.22 18.17 -11.03
CA GLY A 249 30.90 19.20 -12.03
C GLY A 249 30.00 18.74 -13.19
N THR A 250 29.60 17.47 -13.23
CA THR A 250 28.71 16.93 -14.27
C THR A 250 27.78 15.89 -13.67
N ALA A 251 26.50 15.98 -14.02
CA ALA A 251 25.49 15.04 -13.55
C ALA A 251 25.81 13.61 -14.01
N LYS A 252 25.69 12.66 -13.10
CA LYS A 252 25.75 11.23 -13.40
C LYS A 252 24.45 10.58 -13.02
N SER A 253 23.94 9.74 -13.90
CA SER A 253 22.74 8.95 -13.68
C SER A 253 23.02 7.74 -12.78
N PHE A 254 22.01 7.35 -12.03
CA PHE A 254 22.02 6.18 -11.16
C PHE A 254 20.77 5.35 -11.40
N ASP A 255 20.88 4.04 -11.21
CA ASP A 255 19.75 3.11 -11.33
C ASP A 255 19.23 2.70 -9.94
N ASN A 256 19.69 3.36 -8.88
CA ASN A 256 19.30 3.07 -7.50
C ASN A 256 17.83 3.44 -7.27
N PHE A 257 17.09 2.52 -6.65
CA PHE A 257 15.69 2.73 -6.29
C PHE A 257 15.31 2.03 -5.00
N PHE A 258 14.27 2.52 -4.35
CA PHE A 258 13.76 2.02 -3.08
C PHE A 258 12.24 2.00 -3.07
N TYR A 259 11.66 0.97 -2.44
CA TYR A 259 10.23 0.97 -2.12
C TYR A 259 9.99 1.39 -0.70
N VAL A 260 9.01 2.27 -0.54
CA VAL A 260 8.59 2.81 0.75
C VAL A 260 7.07 2.78 0.84
N PHE A 261 6.53 2.68 2.05
CA PHE A 261 5.12 2.98 2.24
C PHE A 261 4.86 4.48 2.10
N PRO A 262 3.61 4.89 1.82
CA PRO A 262 3.18 6.27 1.86
C PRO A 262 3.59 6.93 3.17
N ASN A 263 3.79 8.24 3.13
CA ASN A 263 4.08 9.04 4.31
C ASN A 263 3.72 10.49 4.03
N GLU A 264 2.56 10.89 4.56
CA GLU A 264 2.01 12.24 4.42
C GLU A 264 2.13 13.03 5.74
N GLU A 265 2.91 12.54 6.70
CA GLU A 265 3.08 13.18 8.01
C GLU A 265 4.16 14.27 7.97
N THR A 266 3.74 15.50 8.30
CA THR A 266 4.67 16.63 8.46
C THR A 266 5.48 16.48 9.76
N GLY A 267 6.79 16.70 9.69
CA GLY A 267 7.74 16.48 10.80
C GLY A 267 8.28 15.05 10.89
N ALA A 268 7.61 14.09 10.24
CA ALA A 268 8.01 12.69 10.15
C ALA A 268 8.32 12.27 8.70
N GLU A 269 8.66 13.22 7.83
CA GLU A 269 8.79 12.99 6.40
C GLU A 269 9.87 11.96 6.07
N THR A 270 9.61 11.12 5.08
CA THR A 270 10.62 10.22 4.51
C THR A 270 11.70 11.02 3.79
N LEU A 271 12.96 10.64 4.01
CA LEU A 271 14.13 11.35 3.53
C LEU A 271 14.90 10.53 2.50
N LEU A 272 15.38 11.18 1.45
CA LEU A 272 16.52 10.68 0.67
C LEU A 272 17.79 11.22 1.31
N THR A 273 18.77 10.36 1.56
CA THR A 273 20.05 10.77 2.15
C THR A 273 21.20 10.38 1.23
N ILE A 274 21.93 11.39 0.77
CA ILE A 274 23.20 11.20 0.08
C ILE A 274 24.32 11.19 1.11
N SER A 275 25.17 10.16 1.08
CA SER A 275 26.23 9.98 2.08
C SER A 275 27.57 9.81 1.42
N GLY A 276 28.60 10.34 2.09
CA GLY A 276 29.97 10.22 1.60
C GLY A 276 30.99 10.54 2.67
N THR A 277 32.26 10.52 2.27
CA THR A 277 33.38 10.86 3.13
C THR A 277 33.86 12.28 2.83
N TYR A 278 33.92 13.12 3.85
CA TYR A 278 34.50 14.46 3.81
C TYR A 278 35.56 14.57 4.92
N LYS A 279 36.79 14.92 4.56
CA LYS A 279 37.93 15.01 5.50
C LYS A 279 38.13 13.73 6.35
N GLY A 280 37.83 12.56 5.79
CA GLY A 280 37.99 11.28 6.47
C GLY A 280 36.81 10.86 7.36
N SER A 281 35.77 11.70 7.50
CA SER A 281 34.57 11.38 8.26
C SER A 281 33.37 11.14 7.35
N THR A 282 32.50 10.21 7.74
CA THR A 282 31.19 10.07 7.10
C THR A 282 30.35 11.31 7.36
N THR A 283 29.72 11.82 6.31
CA THR A 283 28.78 12.93 6.38
C THR A 283 27.55 12.60 5.54
N HIS A 284 26.39 13.03 6.04
CA HIS A 284 25.08 12.75 5.46
C HIS A 284 24.42 14.06 5.01
N PHE A 285 23.75 13.98 3.88
CA PHE A 285 22.95 15.04 3.30
C PHE A 285 21.50 14.57 3.12
N PRO A 286 20.71 14.56 4.20
CA PRO A 286 19.32 14.15 4.17
C PRO A 286 18.42 15.27 3.61
N PHE A 287 17.43 14.86 2.83
CA PHE A 287 16.51 15.74 2.13
C PHE A 287 15.08 15.19 2.21
N ARG A 288 14.12 16.06 2.51
CA ARG A 288 12.69 15.71 2.62
C ARG A 288 12.09 15.52 1.24
N ILE A 289 11.63 14.31 0.94
CA ILE A 289 11.11 14.00 -0.39
C ILE A 289 9.74 14.67 -0.58
N ASN A 290 9.61 15.41 -1.68
CA ASN A 290 8.36 16.05 -2.12
C ASN A 290 7.65 16.93 -1.05
N SER A 291 8.42 17.51 -0.13
CA SER A 291 7.91 18.46 0.87
C SER A 291 7.88 19.88 0.32
N ILE A 292 6.93 20.72 0.74
CA ILE A 292 6.77 22.11 0.26
C ILE A 292 8.01 22.99 0.51
N VAL A 293 8.87 22.59 1.44
CA VAL A 293 10.16 23.25 1.68
C VAL A 293 11.20 22.95 0.60
N SER A 294 10.89 22.06 -0.34
CA SER A 294 11.72 21.71 -1.49
C SER A 294 11.29 22.46 -2.72
N SER A 295 12.24 23.04 -3.46
CA SER A 295 11.97 24.04 -4.50
C SER A 295 11.03 23.60 -5.62
N THR A 296 11.09 22.33 -6.05
CA THR A 296 10.27 21.81 -7.18
C THR A 296 9.13 20.89 -6.73
N ALA A 297 8.91 20.73 -5.43
CA ALA A 297 7.95 19.79 -4.89
C ALA A 297 6.53 20.37 -4.86
N ASP A 298 5.52 19.49 -4.95
CA ASP A 298 4.11 19.88 -4.81
C ASP A 298 3.63 19.88 -3.35
N GLY A 299 4.48 19.42 -2.42
CA GLY A 299 4.20 19.40 -0.99
C GLY A 299 3.32 18.25 -0.53
N THR A 300 2.98 17.32 -1.42
CA THR A 300 2.11 16.18 -1.10
C THR A 300 2.84 14.96 -0.54
N LEU A 301 4.15 15.10 -0.26
CA LEU A 301 4.99 14.08 0.35
C LEU A 301 4.93 12.76 -0.42
N ILE A 302 4.91 11.61 0.26
CA ILE A 302 4.96 10.28 -0.34
C ILE A 302 3.56 9.65 -0.41
N LYS A 303 3.11 9.33 -1.62
CA LYS A 303 1.84 8.66 -1.92
C LYS A 303 2.06 7.29 -2.51
N ARG A 304 1.14 6.36 -2.23
CA ARG A 304 1.16 5.03 -2.84
C ARG A 304 1.06 5.12 -4.36
N ASN A 305 1.56 4.10 -5.05
CA ASN A 305 1.50 3.98 -6.50
C ASN A 305 2.06 5.20 -7.25
N THR A 306 3.05 5.87 -6.66
CA THR A 306 3.69 7.06 -7.23
C THR A 306 5.20 6.83 -7.32
N ARG A 307 5.78 7.27 -8.43
CA ARG A 307 7.22 7.25 -8.68
C ARG A 307 7.77 8.65 -8.43
N TYR A 308 8.85 8.72 -7.66
CA TYR A 308 9.57 9.95 -7.34
C TYR A 308 10.99 9.83 -7.88
N ILE A 309 11.34 10.68 -8.84
CA ILE A 309 12.67 10.71 -9.45
C ILE A 309 13.40 11.94 -8.92
N LEU A 310 14.52 11.72 -8.21
CA LEU A 310 15.27 12.77 -7.53
C LEU A 310 16.59 13.05 -8.26
N ASN A 311 16.78 14.29 -8.69
CA ASN A 311 18.04 14.79 -9.22
C ASN A 311 18.69 15.71 -8.19
N VAL A 312 19.90 15.35 -7.74
CA VAL A 312 20.56 15.96 -6.59
C VAL A 312 21.82 16.72 -7.01
N THR A 313 22.01 17.93 -6.48
CA THR A 313 23.24 18.71 -6.61
C THR A 313 23.78 19.06 -5.23
N LEU A 314 24.98 18.58 -4.91
CA LEU A 314 25.70 18.90 -3.68
C LEU A 314 26.56 20.16 -3.86
N LYS A 315 26.41 21.13 -2.94
CA LYS A 315 27.07 22.45 -3.00
C LYS A 315 28.00 22.72 -1.82
N LYS A 316 27.57 22.44 -0.59
CA LYS A 316 28.34 22.75 0.63
C LYS A 316 28.79 21.46 1.32
N LEU A 317 29.84 20.85 0.80
CA LEU A 317 30.30 19.51 1.19
C LEU A 317 30.69 19.36 2.68
N GLY A 318 30.90 20.46 3.39
CA GLY A 318 31.24 20.48 4.81
C GLY A 318 30.07 20.76 5.76
N SER A 319 28.85 20.99 5.26
CA SER A 319 27.67 21.30 6.09
C SER A 319 26.68 20.14 6.21
N GLY A 320 27.10 18.93 5.82
CA GLY A 320 26.36 17.72 6.12
C GLY A 320 26.31 17.42 7.62
N THR A 321 25.52 16.42 7.98
CA THR A 321 25.25 16.02 9.37
C THR A 321 25.83 14.64 9.67
N THR A 322 26.01 14.32 10.95
CA THR A 322 26.34 12.97 11.41
C THR A 322 25.11 12.12 11.69
N ASP A 323 23.95 12.75 11.90
CA ASP A 323 22.67 12.05 12.07
C ASP A 323 21.93 12.00 10.71
N PRO A 324 21.70 10.81 10.13
CA PRO A 324 21.01 10.67 8.85
C PRO A 324 19.51 11.02 8.92
N ASP A 325 18.88 11.06 10.11
CA ASP A 325 17.46 11.42 10.26
C ASP A 325 17.22 12.93 10.39
N GLY A 326 18.24 13.67 10.84
CA GLY A 326 18.12 15.09 11.11
C GLY A 326 18.22 15.91 9.82
N PRO A 327 17.28 16.83 9.52
CA PRO A 327 17.38 17.64 8.31
C PRO A 327 18.71 18.42 8.31
N GLY A 328 19.52 18.24 7.25
CA GLY A 328 20.78 18.94 7.06
C GLY A 328 20.58 20.42 6.69
N ASP A 329 21.68 21.13 6.43
CA ASP A 329 21.61 22.49 5.88
C ASP A 329 20.91 22.46 4.50
N PRO A 330 19.72 23.07 4.33
CA PRO A 330 18.99 23.04 3.07
C PRO A 330 19.72 23.77 1.93
N ALA A 331 20.69 24.64 2.25
CA ALA A 331 21.53 25.28 1.24
C ALA A 331 22.69 24.38 0.77
N ALA A 332 22.93 23.25 1.45
CA ALA A 332 23.99 22.32 1.08
C ALA A 332 23.64 21.46 -0.14
N VAL A 333 22.34 21.28 -0.39
CA VAL A 333 21.80 20.41 -1.43
C VAL A 333 20.69 21.11 -2.18
N GLU A 334 20.73 21.03 -3.50
CA GLU A 334 19.59 21.32 -4.36
C GLU A 334 19.03 20.01 -4.91
N VAL A 335 17.72 19.81 -4.76
CA VAL A 335 17.06 18.62 -5.27
C VAL A 335 15.88 19.02 -6.14
N THR A 336 15.83 18.46 -7.35
CA THR A 336 14.64 18.47 -8.19
C THR A 336 13.93 17.14 -8.03
N VAL A 337 12.66 17.19 -7.64
CA VAL A 337 11.78 16.02 -7.52
C VAL A 337 10.80 16.03 -8.69
N THR A 338 10.78 14.95 -9.47
CA THR A 338 9.75 14.70 -10.49
C THR A 338 8.81 13.62 -9.98
N THR A 339 7.51 13.88 -10.02
CA THR A 339 6.46 12.93 -9.63
C THR A 339 5.75 12.38 -10.86
N GLU A 340 5.65 11.05 -10.93
CA GLU A 340 4.97 10.34 -12.00
C GLU A 340 3.99 9.31 -11.43
N GLY A 341 2.89 9.05 -12.15
CA GLY A 341 2.04 7.91 -11.83
C GLY A 341 2.78 6.61 -12.12
N TRP A 342 2.71 5.64 -11.21
CA TRP A 342 3.52 4.43 -11.29
C TRP A 342 2.79 3.27 -12.00
N GLU A 343 2.21 3.49 -13.19
CA GLU A 343 1.58 2.41 -13.96
C GLU A 343 1.61 2.67 -15.48
N ASP A 344 1.81 1.65 -16.31
CA ASP A 344 1.05 1.47 -17.56
C ASP A 344 -0.05 0.43 -17.23
N PRO A 345 -1.17 0.37 -17.98
CA PRO A 345 -2.32 -0.49 -17.64
C PRO A 345 -1.93 -1.93 -17.31
N LEU A 346 -2.49 -2.47 -16.22
CA LEU A 346 -2.41 -3.90 -15.91
C LEU A 346 -2.90 -4.72 -17.11
N GLU A 347 -2.09 -5.68 -17.55
CA GLU A 347 -2.53 -6.70 -18.49
C GLU A 347 -3.45 -7.69 -17.74
N GLN A 348 -4.65 -7.90 -18.26
CA GLN A 348 -5.61 -8.89 -17.76
C GLN A 348 -5.98 -9.82 -18.91
N ASP A 349 -6.01 -11.13 -18.65
CA ASP A 349 -6.54 -12.12 -19.58
C ASP A 349 -8.04 -12.27 -19.31
N VAL A 350 -8.86 -11.77 -20.22
CA VAL A 350 -10.32 -11.78 -20.06
C VAL A 350 -10.87 -12.92 -20.90
N GLU A 351 -10.99 -14.10 -20.30
CA GLU A 351 -11.83 -15.16 -20.87
C GLU A 351 -13.30 -14.78 -20.67
N TRP A 352 -14.06 -14.73 -21.78
CA TRP A 352 -15.47 -14.37 -21.86
C TRP A 352 -16.38 -15.58 -21.98
#